data_AF-A0A011U026-F1
#
_entry.id   AF-A0A011U026-F1
#
_cell.length_a   1.000
_cell.length_b   1.000
_cell.length_c   1.000
_cell.angle_alpha   90.00
_cell.angle_beta   90.00
_cell.angle_gamma   90.00
#
_symmetry.space_group_name_H-M   'P 1'
#
loop_
_entity.id
_entity.type
_entity.pdbx_description
1 polymer ?
#
loop_
_entity_poly.entity_id
_entity_poly.type
_entity_poly.pdbx_seq_one_letter_code
_entity_poly.pdbx_strand_id
1 'polypeptide(L)'
;MTPQLDPGTIALCNAGFGDVVISSWSAANLGNIDLKCGDGNSGYVHIRGQHEGEWQDLIDYGGGGALWDDLMAFSVGGSLTSPTPGLPSDVGSNKYCYSTPLVITRSDGATSTWNPTIIVSVNNARVITAYPTRNNEWIPRVLTSLSIH
;
A
#
# COMPACT_ATOMS: atom_id res chain seq x y z
N MET A 1 4.16 -2.09 17.32
CA MET A 1 3.35 -1.19 16.45
C MET A 1 1.94 -1.20 17.02
N THR A 2 1.23 -0.07 17.07
CA THR A 2 -0.21 -0.06 17.39
C THR A 2 -0.99 -0.60 16.19
N PRO A 3 -2.01 -1.45 16.39
CA PRO A 3 -2.85 -1.93 15.30
C PRO A 3 -3.37 -0.78 14.44
N GLN A 4 -3.25 -0.91 13.12
CA GLN A 4 -3.75 0.05 12.14
C GLN A 4 -5.16 -0.30 11.70
N LEU A 5 -5.54 -1.58 11.77
CA LEU A 5 -6.85 -2.08 11.36
C LEU A 5 -7.61 -2.66 12.55
N ASP A 6 -8.91 -2.39 12.62
CA ASP A 6 -9.80 -2.90 13.66
C ASP A 6 -10.14 -4.39 13.40
N PRO A 7 -9.83 -5.32 14.34
CA PRO A 7 -10.08 -6.75 14.15
C PRO A 7 -11.56 -7.10 13.90
N GLY A 8 -12.49 -6.37 14.50
CA GLY A 8 -13.92 -6.57 14.29
C GLY A 8 -14.34 -6.26 12.85
N THR A 9 -13.79 -5.19 12.30
CA THR A 9 -14.00 -4.78 10.91
C THR A 9 -13.36 -5.77 9.94
N ILE A 10 -12.16 -6.29 10.24
CA ILE A 10 -11.54 -7.36 9.44
C ILE A 10 -12.37 -8.64 9.43
N ALA A 11 -13.02 -8.99 10.55
CA ALA A 11 -13.92 -10.14 10.59
C ALA A 11 -15.09 -9.99 9.61
N LEU A 12 -15.58 -8.76 9.35
CA LEU A 12 -16.60 -8.50 8.34
C LEU A 12 -16.07 -8.76 6.91
N CYS A 13 -14.82 -8.43 6.62
CA CYS A 13 -14.22 -8.77 5.33
C CYS A 13 -14.20 -10.28 5.10
N ASN A 14 -13.80 -11.04 6.12
CA ASN A 14 -13.77 -12.50 6.07
C ASN A 14 -15.17 -13.13 5.95
N ALA A 15 -16.21 -12.42 6.39
CA ALA A 15 -17.61 -12.82 6.22
C ALA A 15 -18.20 -12.42 4.85
N GLY A 16 -17.42 -11.76 3.98
CA GLY A 16 -17.81 -11.42 2.61
C GLY A 16 -18.47 -10.04 2.43
N PHE A 17 -18.41 -9.16 3.42
CA PHE A 17 -19.00 -7.81 3.34
C PHE A 17 -18.07 -6.85 2.57
N GLY A 18 -18.06 -6.94 1.23
CA GLY A 18 -17.11 -6.21 0.38
C GLY A 18 -17.14 -4.68 0.45
N ASP A 19 -18.28 -4.07 0.79
CA ASP A 19 -18.42 -2.60 0.81
C ASP A 19 -17.96 -1.92 2.11
N VAL A 20 -17.64 -2.71 3.15
CA VAL A 20 -17.17 -2.18 4.43
C VAL A 20 -15.85 -1.46 4.24
N VAL A 21 -15.78 -0.20 4.67
CA VAL A 21 -14.55 0.59 4.71
C VAL A 21 -13.77 0.20 5.96
N ILE A 22 -12.52 -0.23 5.77
CA ILE A 22 -11.63 -0.63 6.87
C ILE A 22 -10.61 0.44 7.23
N SER A 23 -10.34 1.36 6.30
CA SER A 23 -9.55 2.56 6.54
C SER A 23 -9.80 3.59 5.44
N SER A 24 -9.53 4.87 5.71
CA SER A 24 -9.69 5.96 4.76
C SER A 24 -8.58 7.01 4.98
N TRP A 25 -8.04 7.54 3.89
CA TRP A 25 -6.99 8.56 3.93
C TRP A 25 -7.27 9.68 2.94
N SER A 26 -6.90 10.91 3.29
CA SER A 26 -6.99 12.05 2.39
C SER A 26 -5.76 12.13 1.49
N ALA A 27 -5.97 12.04 0.18
CA ALA A 27 -4.96 12.25 -0.84
C ALA A 27 -5.17 13.61 -1.52
N ALA A 28 -4.09 14.38 -1.65
CA ALA A 28 -4.13 15.77 -2.13
C ALA A 28 -4.89 15.96 -3.46
N ASN A 29 -4.83 14.98 -4.38
CA ASN A 29 -5.38 15.09 -5.73
C ASN A 29 -6.74 14.41 -5.93
N LEU A 30 -7.17 13.53 -5.03
CA LEU A 30 -8.38 12.71 -5.20
C LEU A 30 -9.37 12.83 -4.04
N GLY A 31 -9.02 13.56 -2.98
CA GLY A 31 -9.81 13.61 -1.75
C GLY A 31 -9.64 12.32 -0.95
N ASN A 32 -10.70 11.91 -0.25
CA ASN A 32 -10.67 10.70 0.56
C ASN A 32 -10.63 9.45 -0.33
N ILE A 33 -9.68 8.57 -0.06
CA ILE A 33 -9.54 7.27 -0.69
C ILE A 33 -9.75 6.21 0.37
N ASP A 34 -10.68 5.29 0.10
CA ASP A 34 -11.03 4.22 1.01
C ASP A 34 -10.28 2.93 0.69
N LEU A 35 -9.77 2.26 1.72
CA LEU A 35 -9.53 0.82 1.66
C LEU A 35 -10.79 0.12 2.16
N LYS A 36 -11.47 -0.55 1.24
CA LYS A 36 -12.63 -1.40 1.53
C LYS A 36 -12.21 -2.86 1.70
N CYS A 37 -13.07 -3.67 2.31
CA CYS A 37 -12.93 -5.12 2.31
C CYS A 37 -12.73 -5.65 0.89
N GLY A 38 -13.57 -5.21 -0.05
CA GLY A 38 -13.46 -5.56 -1.45
C GLY A 38 -13.75 -7.03 -1.74
N ASP A 39 -13.11 -7.56 -2.79
CA ASP A 39 -13.32 -8.89 -3.34
C ASP A 39 -12.01 -9.46 -3.90
N GLY A 40 -12.06 -10.51 -4.71
CA GLY A 40 -10.87 -11.10 -5.34
C GLY A 40 -10.15 -10.19 -6.35
N ASN A 41 -10.72 -9.04 -6.73
CA ASN A 41 -10.18 -8.12 -7.74
C ASN A 41 -9.76 -6.76 -7.18
N SER A 42 -10.22 -6.40 -5.97
CA SER A 42 -9.84 -5.13 -5.34
C SER A 42 -10.00 -5.14 -3.83
N GLY A 43 -9.32 -4.22 -3.14
CA GLY A 43 -9.46 -4.00 -1.70
C GLY A 43 -8.69 -5.02 -0.86
N TYR A 44 -9.01 -5.06 0.43
CA TYR A 44 -8.29 -5.89 1.41
C TYR A 44 -8.29 -7.37 1.06
N VAL A 45 -9.41 -7.93 0.60
CA VAL A 45 -9.52 -9.36 0.25
C VAL A 45 -8.60 -9.71 -0.93
N HIS A 46 -8.51 -8.85 -1.94
CA HIS A 46 -7.59 -9.03 -3.05
C HIS A 46 -6.13 -8.94 -2.59
N ILE A 47 -5.80 -7.91 -1.81
CA ILE A 47 -4.46 -7.71 -1.27
C ILE A 47 -4.04 -8.93 -0.43
N ARG A 48 -4.93 -9.40 0.44
CA ARG A 48 -4.72 -10.61 1.23
C ARG A 48 -4.43 -11.81 0.34
N GLY A 49 -5.33 -12.07 -0.61
CA GLY A 49 -5.27 -13.26 -1.44
C GLY A 49 -4.08 -13.30 -2.41
N GLN A 50 -3.46 -12.16 -2.72
CA GLN A 50 -2.36 -12.09 -3.70
C GLN A 50 -1.02 -11.66 -3.10
N HIS A 51 -1.03 -10.88 -2.03
CA HIS A 51 0.13 -10.12 -1.56
C HIS A 51 0.39 -10.26 -0.04
N GLU A 52 -0.44 -11.00 0.72
CA GLU A 52 -0.18 -11.26 2.16
C GLU A 52 1.22 -11.86 2.36
N GLY A 53 1.61 -12.83 1.52
CA GLY A 53 2.93 -13.46 1.59
C GLY A 53 4.08 -12.46 1.39
N GLU A 54 3.96 -11.53 0.45
CA GLU A 54 5.00 -10.53 0.18
C GLU A 54 5.13 -9.52 1.33
N TRP A 55 4.02 -9.12 1.95
CA TRP A 55 4.03 -8.28 3.15
C TRP A 55 4.60 -9.03 4.36
N GLN A 56 4.29 -10.32 4.51
CA GLN A 56 4.85 -11.15 5.56
C GLN A 56 6.36 -11.35 5.38
N ASP A 57 6.83 -11.60 4.16
CA ASP A 57 8.25 -11.72 3.84
C ASP A 57 9.01 -10.43 4.19
N LEU A 58 8.40 -9.26 3.99
CA LEU A 58 8.98 -7.97 4.37
C LEU A 58 9.11 -7.82 5.89
N ILE A 59 8.10 -8.27 6.64
CA ILE A 59 8.12 -8.28 8.11
C ILE A 59 9.20 -9.23 8.61
N ASP A 60 9.26 -10.45 8.07
CA ASP A 60 10.23 -11.46 8.46
C ASP A 60 11.65 -11.03 8.12
N TYR A 61 11.83 -10.34 6.98
CA TYR A 61 13.09 -9.69 6.62
C TYR A 61 13.52 -8.69 7.71
N GLY A 62 12.61 -7.90 8.26
CA GLY A 62 12.87 -6.95 9.35
C GLY A 62 13.09 -7.58 10.73
N GLY A 63 12.91 -8.89 10.87
CA GLY A 63 13.03 -9.61 12.14
C GLY A 63 11.70 -9.91 12.84
N GLY A 64 10.57 -9.70 12.16
CA GLY A 64 9.24 -10.07 12.65
C GLY A 64 8.60 -9.10 13.64
N GLY A 65 7.54 -9.55 14.32
CA GLY A 65 6.91 -8.82 15.43
C GLY A 65 5.84 -7.79 15.04
N ALA A 66 5.48 -7.71 13.76
CA ALA A 66 4.37 -6.91 13.24
C ALA A 66 3.36 -7.82 12.50
N LEU A 67 2.18 -7.29 12.20
CA LEU A 67 1.18 -7.93 11.35
C LEU A 67 1.30 -7.39 9.92
N TRP A 68 1.18 -8.27 8.92
CA TRP A 68 1.32 -7.93 7.51
C TRP A 68 0.35 -6.83 7.08
N ASP A 69 -0.88 -6.88 7.58
CA ASP A 69 -1.95 -5.96 7.21
C ASP A 69 -1.81 -4.61 7.90
N ASP A 70 -1.25 -4.57 9.12
CA ASP A 70 -0.87 -3.32 9.77
C ASP A 70 0.25 -2.60 9.01
N LEU A 71 1.29 -3.33 8.58
CA LEU A 71 2.37 -2.75 7.77
C LEU A 71 1.85 -2.28 6.41
N MET A 72 0.99 -3.07 5.77
CA MET A 72 0.33 -2.71 4.52
C MET A 72 -0.53 -1.45 4.67
N ALA A 73 -1.38 -1.36 5.70
CA ALA A 73 -2.22 -0.20 5.95
C ALA A 73 -1.39 1.05 6.25
N PHE A 74 -0.32 0.92 7.05
CA PHE A 74 0.64 1.99 7.28
C PHE A 74 1.26 2.48 5.97
N SER A 75 1.68 1.55 5.12
CA SER A 75 2.28 1.83 3.81
C SER A 75 1.32 2.55 2.86
N VAL A 76 0.07 2.08 2.77
CA VAL A 76 -0.99 2.72 1.99
C VAL A 76 -1.20 4.15 2.49
N GLY A 77 -1.41 4.32 3.79
CA GLY A 77 -1.64 5.64 4.38
C GLY A 77 -0.51 6.62 4.10
N GLY A 78 0.74 6.21 4.30
CA GLY A 78 1.91 7.03 3.98
C GLY A 78 2.00 7.40 2.50
N SER A 79 1.75 6.43 1.61
CA SER A 79 1.82 6.64 0.16
C SER A 79 0.73 7.57 -0.36
N LEU A 80 -0.48 7.53 0.21
CA LEU A 80 -1.59 8.39 -0.20
C LEU A 80 -1.49 9.81 0.36
N THR A 81 -1.01 9.96 1.60
CA THR A 81 -0.93 11.25 2.30
C THR A 81 0.35 12.03 1.99
N SER A 82 1.47 11.33 1.78
CA SER A 82 2.77 11.92 1.47
C SER A 82 3.52 11.08 0.41
N PRO A 83 3.01 11.06 -0.84
CA PRO A 83 3.65 10.34 -1.91
C PRO A 83 5.04 10.90 -2.23
N THR A 84 5.89 10.03 -2.78
CA THR A 84 7.17 10.44 -3.41
C THR A 84 6.91 11.53 -4.44
N PRO A 85 7.79 12.55 -4.55
CA PRO A 85 7.67 13.57 -5.60
C PRO A 85 7.49 12.96 -7.00
N GLY A 86 6.53 13.48 -7.75
CA GLY A 86 6.15 12.95 -9.07
C GLY A 86 5.12 11.81 -9.03
N LEU A 87 4.62 11.44 -7.85
CA LEU A 87 3.45 10.59 -7.68
C LEU A 87 2.26 11.40 -7.14
N PRO A 88 1.00 10.98 -7.43
CA PRO A 88 0.64 9.78 -8.19
C PRO A 88 0.96 9.85 -9.68
N SER A 89 1.23 8.70 -10.29
CA SER A 89 1.34 8.56 -11.75
C SER A 89 0.08 7.90 -12.31
N ASP A 90 -0.36 8.35 -13.50
CA ASP A 90 -1.41 7.68 -14.24
C ASP A 90 -0.88 6.38 -14.85
N VAL A 91 -1.51 5.25 -14.49
CA VAL A 91 -1.19 3.92 -15.04
C VAL A 91 -2.27 3.42 -16.00
N GLY A 92 -3.14 4.32 -16.46
CA GLY A 92 -4.22 4.06 -17.39
C GLY A 92 -5.46 3.44 -16.74
N SER A 93 -6.53 3.33 -17.53
CA SER A 93 -7.80 2.72 -17.09
C SER A 93 -8.40 3.36 -15.82
N ASN A 94 -8.24 4.68 -15.66
CA ASN A 94 -8.66 5.45 -14.48
C ASN A 94 -8.05 4.91 -13.18
N LYS A 95 -6.76 4.56 -13.22
CA LYS A 95 -6.01 4.08 -12.07
C LYS A 95 -4.76 4.92 -11.89
N TYR A 96 -4.49 5.27 -10.64
CA TYR A 96 -3.27 5.98 -10.24
C TYR A 96 -2.40 5.09 -9.37
N CYS A 97 -1.08 5.21 -9.55
CA CYS A 97 -0.08 4.55 -8.72
C CYS A 97 0.50 5.56 -7.72
N TYR A 98 0.53 5.18 -6.45
CA TYR A 98 1.15 5.90 -5.35
C TYR A 98 2.25 5.05 -4.73
N SER A 99 3.25 5.71 -4.14
CA SER A 99 4.34 5.08 -3.40
C SER A 99 5.04 6.10 -2.51
N THR A 100 5.44 5.68 -1.32
CA THR A 100 6.41 6.39 -0.48
C THR A 100 7.41 5.39 0.09
N PRO A 101 8.72 5.69 0.16
CA PRO A 101 9.72 4.73 0.59
C PRO A 101 9.51 4.27 2.04
N LEU A 102 9.64 2.97 2.27
CA LEU A 102 9.68 2.33 3.58
C LEU A 102 11.10 1.86 3.87
N VAL A 103 11.67 2.28 4.99
CA VAL A 103 12.97 1.77 5.45
C VAL A 103 12.72 0.65 6.46
N ILE A 104 13.18 -0.55 6.13
CA ILE A 104 13.12 -1.71 7.02
C ILE A 104 14.52 -1.98 7.57
N THR A 105 14.61 -2.02 8.89
CA THR A 105 15.85 -2.30 9.62
C THR A 105 15.80 -3.71 10.17
N ARG A 106 16.84 -4.49 9.87
CA ARG A 106 17.05 -5.85 10.38
C ARG A 106 17.58 -5.82 11.82
N SER A 107 17.49 -6.96 12.50
CA SER A 107 18.06 -7.13 13.84
C SER A 107 19.58 -6.97 13.92
N ASP A 108 20.29 -7.20 12.80
CA ASP A 108 21.73 -6.95 12.64
C ASP A 108 22.08 -5.48 12.36
N GLY A 109 21.08 -4.59 12.29
CA GLY A 109 21.22 -3.17 12.02
C GLY A 109 21.28 -2.80 10.54
N ALA A 110 21.30 -3.76 9.62
CA ALA A 110 21.26 -3.47 8.19
C ALA A 110 19.89 -2.94 7.76
N THR A 111 19.89 -1.92 6.89
CA THR A 111 18.67 -1.29 6.40
C THR A 111 18.45 -1.60 4.92
N SER A 112 17.18 -1.69 4.52
CA SER A 112 16.77 -1.76 3.12
C SER A 112 15.58 -0.85 2.88
N THR A 113 15.63 -0.12 1.77
CA THR A 113 14.51 0.71 1.31
C THR A 113 13.62 -0.09 0.38
N TRP A 114 12.31 0.00 0.59
CA TRP A 114 11.27 -0.60 -0.23
C TRP A 114 10.33 0.50 -0.73
N ASN A 115 9.88 0.41 -1.98
CA ASN A 115 8.99 1.36 -2.63
C ASN A 115 7.67 0.64 -2.95
N PRO A 116 6.73 0.58 -1.99
CA PRO A 116 5.48 -0.15 -2.14
C PRO A 116 4.63 0.42 -3.27
N THR A 117 4.00 -0.44 -4.05
CA THR A 117 3.12 -0.04 -5.15
C THR A 117 1.67 -0.05 -4.67
N ILE A 118 1.03 1.12 -4.64
CA ILE A 118 -0.37 1.29 -4.24
C ILE A 118 -1.18 1.74 -5.44
N ILE A 119 -2.08 0.89 -5.94
CA ILE A 119 -2.94 1.21 -7.08
C ILE A 119 -4.32 1.62 -6.58
N VAL A 120 -4.79 2.79 -7.00
CA VAL A 120 -6.08 3.37 -6.64
C VAL A 120 -6.96 3.51 -7.87
N SER A 121 -8.25 3.22 -7.73
CA SER A 121 -9.29 3.58 -8.70
C SER A 121 -9.65 5.05 -8.52
N VAL A 122 -9.47 5.85 -9.57
CA VAL A 122 -9.85 7.26 -9.59
C VAL A 122 -11.37 7.43 -9.55
N ASN A 123 -12.10 6.64 -10.34
CA ASN A 123 -13.56 6.77 -10.46
C ASN A 123 -14.30 6.43 -9.16
N ASN A 124 -13.80 5.47 -8.41
CA ASN A 124 -14.45 4.96 -7.21
C ASN A 124 -13.75 5.38 -5.92
N ALA A 125 -12.71 6.22 -6.02
CA ALA A 125 -11.87 6.70 -4.91
C ALA A 125 -11.50 5.58 -3.90
N ARG A 126 -10.97 4.47 -4.40
CA ARG A 126 -10.68 3.28 -3.57
C ARG A 126 -9.36 2.62 -3.90
N VAL A 127 -8.73 2.02 -2.90
CA VAL A 127 -7.56 1.15 -3.09
C VAL A 127 -7.99 -0.11 -3.84
N ILE A 128 -7.27 -0.43 -4.93
CA ILE A 128 -7.42 -1.66 -5.70
C ILE A 128 -6.46 -2.72 -5.17
N THR A 129 -5.16 -2.40 -5.13
CA THR A 129 -4.12 -3.31 -4.64
C THR A 129 -2.98 -2.54 -3.98
N ALA A 130 -2.21 -3.24 -3.14
CA ALA A 130 -1.06 -2.75 -2.39
C ALA A 130 -0.08 -3.91 -2.17
N TYR A 131 1.17 -3.75 -2.61
CA TYR A 131 2.21 -4.76 -2.41
C TYR A 131 3.59 -4.11 -2.26
N PRO A 132 4.51 -4.73 -1.49
CA PRO A 132 5.84 -4.20 -1.31
C PRO A 132 6.70 -4.47 -2.55
N THR A 133 7.39 -3.46 -3.06
CA THR A 133 8.29 -3.60 -4.22
C THR A 133 9.68 -3.11 -3.85
N ARG A 134 10.76 -3.80 -4.26
CA ARG A 134 12.14 -3.36 -3.99
C ARG A 134 12.61 -2.27 -4.96
N ASN A 135 12.07 -2.32 -6.17
CA ASN A 135 12.48 -1.56 -7.33
C ASN A 135 11.31 -0.71 -7.83
N ASN A 136 11.62 0.48 -8.35
CA ASN A 136 10.65 1.43 -8.91
C ASN A 136 10.06 0.92 -10.25
N GLU A 137 9.92 -0.38 -10.44
CA GLU A 137 9.70 -1.05 -11.72
C GLU A 137 8.36 -0.66 -12.37
N TRP A 138 7.40 -0.19 -11.55
CA TRP A 138 6.10 0.33 -11.98
C TRP A 138 5.99 1.86 -12.00
N ILE A 139 7.00 2.58 -11.48
CA ILE A 139 7.07 4.02 -11.69
C ILE A 139 7.57 4.20 -13.13
N PRO A 140 6.82 4.88 -14.02
CA PRO A 140 7.34 5.21 -15.35
C PRO A 140 8.75 5.77 -15.19
N ARG A 141 9.73 5.24 -15.93
CA ARG A 141 11.14 5.67 -15.93
C ARG A 141 11.31 7.12 -16.42
N VAL A 142 10.67 8.07 -15.76
CA VAL A 142 10.68 9.50 -16.09
C VAL A 142 11.37 10.30 -14.97
N LEU A 143 11.67 9.69 -13.81
CA LEU A 143 12.29 10.39 -12.67
C LEU A 143 13.71 9.92 -12.31
N THR A 144 14.34 9.05 -13.10
CA THR A 144 15.75 8.66 -12.86
C THR A 144 16.78 9.54 -13.58
N SER A 145 16.37 10.59 -14.29
CA SER A 145 17.30 11.60 -14.82
C SER A 145 17.21 12.93 -14.06
N LEU A 146 17.64 12.92 -12.81
CA LEU A 146 18.09 14.15 -12.14
C LEU A 146 19.38 13.83 -11.39
N SER A 147 20.43 13.60 -12.17
CA SER A 147 21.81 13.78 -11.70
C SER A 147 22.03 15.28 -11.53
N ILE A 148 21.93 15.74 -10.28
CA ILE A 148 22.47 17.02 -9.86
C ILE A 148 23.98 16.99 -10.13
N HIS A 149 24.47 17.91 -10.95
CA HIS A 149 25.88 18.33 -10.93
C HIS A 149 26.03 19.48 -9.94
#